data_AF-A0A519T1L0-F1
#
_entry.id   AF-A0A519T1L0-F1
#
_cell.length_a   1.000
_cell.length_b   1.000
_cell.length_c   1.000
_cell.angle_alpha   90.00
_cell.angle_beta   90.00
_cell.angle_gamma   90.00
#
_symmetry.space_group_name_H-M   'P 1'
#
loop_
_entity.id
_entity.type
_entity.pdbx_description
1 polymer ?
#
loop_
_entity_poly.entity_id
_entity_poly.type
_entity_poly.pdbx_seq_one_letter_code
_entity_poly.pdbx_strand_id
1 'polypeptide(L)'
;SPDEAAFYTSGKVPNEPAFLFQLFAKQFGTNNLPDCSNMCHESSGAALSPTLGLGKGSVTLNDIHEAEVILIIGQNPGTNHPRMLTALQQAKRNGAKIISVNPLIEAGLNHFKNPQDFMNPLRALGVLLGDGTPITDLFLQVRVDGDMGLLRGIMKHLFEAEDRNPGQVVDRAFIDEFTVGFESFEQNIRNTKWEDIEELSGISRALLLEASNMLATKQKIITCWAMGVTQQRQGVQTIQEIVNLHLLKGAIGKPGAGTCPVRGHSNVQGDRTMGVWEQPTKEFQDSLGKEFNFQPPYEHGYDVVESIKKMYHGELKVYFGLGGNLLAAGPDTEVIAAGMRKQNLTVYVGTKLNRGHLTTGKTSLLLPCFTHADIDMQKAGHQMTSCENSMGVVSQNKGVLVPLPGHDILSEVAILAGSGT
;
A
#
# COMPACT_ATOMS: atom_id res chain seq x y z
N SER A 1 -16.81 1.57 28.63
CA SER A 1 -16.50 2.74 27.78
C SER A 1 -16.58 2.34 26.32
N PRO A 2 -16.95 3.22 25.36
CA PRO A 2 -16.79 2.95 23.93
C PRO A 2 -15.36 2.52 23.54
N ASP A 3 -14.35 3.07 24.22
CA ASP A 3 -12.93 2.77 23.96
C ASP A 3 -12.47 1.38 24.43
N GLU A 4 -13.37 0.59 25.02
CA GLU A 4 -13.15 -0.84 25.30
C GLU A 4 -13.55 -1.75 24.12
N ALA A 5 -13.92 -1.17 22.97
CA ALA A 5 -14.21 -1.89 21.73
C ALA A 5 -13.21 -1.53 20.61
N ALA A 6 -12.90 -2.50 19.75
CA ALA A 6 -12.11 -2.28 18.54
C ALA A 6 -12.84 -2.85 17.31
N PHE A 7 -12.85 -2.06 16.23
CA PHE A 7 -13.59 -2.31 14.99
C PHE A 7 -12.60 -2.54 13.83
N TYR A 8 -12.13 -3.78 13.71
CA TYR A 8 -11.13 -4.17 12.72
C TYR A 8 -11.71 -4.28 11.31
N THR A 9 -11.04 -3.70 10.33
CA THR A 9 -11.44 -3.75 8.91
C THR A 9 -10.38 -4.42 8.04
N SER A 10 -10.84 -5.24 7.10
CA SER A 10 -10.00 -5.83 6.06
C SER A 10 -10.03 -4.99 4.79
N GLY A 11 -8.88 -4.90 4.12
CA GLY A 11 -8.68 -4.26 2.80
C GLY A 11 -9.45 -4.83 1.61
N LYS A 12 -10.40 -5.73 1.87
CA LYS A 12 -11.26 -6.39 0.88
C LYS A 12 -12.71 -5.97 1.04
N VAL A 13 -13.03 -5.27 2.12
CA VAL A 13 -14.36 -4.74 2.39
C VAL A 13 -14.64 -3.67 1.33
N PRO A 14 -15.78 -3.70 0.63
CA PRO A 14 -16.12 -2.65 -0.31
C PRO A 14 -16.39 -1.31 0.38
N ASN A 15 -16.43 -0.23 -0.39
CA ASN A 15 -16.56 1.13 0.13
C ASN A 15 -17.84 1.35 0.96
N GLU A 16 -18.97 0.84 0.49
CA GLU A 16 -20.27 1.04 1.13
C GLU A 16 -20.34 0.43 2.55
N PRO A 17 -20.00 -0.85 2.76
CA PRO A 17 -19.93 -1.40 4.11
C PRO A 17 -18.78 -0.78 4.95
N ALA A 18 -17.64 -0.40 4.35
CA ALA A 18 -16.58 0.29 5.09
C ALA A 18 -17.06 1.64 5.66
N PHE A 19 -17.79 2.42 4.86
CA PHE A 19 -18.39 3.68 5.29
C PHE A 19 -19.39 3.49 6.43
N LEU A 20 -20.26 2.48 6.34
CA LEU A 20 -21.22 2.17 7.41
C LEU A 20 -20.51 1.70 8.67
N PHE A 21 -19.45 0.91 8.55
CA PHE A 21 -18.73 0.36 9.70
C PHE A 21 -18.01 1.45 10.50
N GLN A 22 -17.32 2.37 9.81
CA GLN A 22 -16.67 3.49 10.50
C GLN A 22 -17.70 4.45 11.11
N LEU A 23 -18.85 4.66 10.45
CA LEU A 23 -19.92 5.50 10.98
C LEU A 23 -20.51 4.88 12.25
N PHE A 24 -20.79 3.57 12.22
CA PHE A 24 -21.24 2.80 13.37
C PHE A 24 -20.26 2.90 14.55
N ALA A 25 -18.97 2.69 14.33
CA ALA A 25 -17.95 2.80 15.39
C ALA A 25 -17.88 4.21 16.00
N LYS A 26 -17.96 5.26 15.17
CA LYS A 26 -17.93 6.65 15.64
C LYS A 26 -19.22 7.04 16.36
N GLN A 27 -20.38 6.57 15.91
CA GLN A 27 -21.65 6.75 16.63
C GLN A 27 -21.68 5.96 17.95
N PHE A 28 -21.02 4.80 18.00
CA PHE A 28 -20.78 4.06 19.24
C PHE A 28 -19.87 4.84 20.21
N GLY A 29 -19.10 5.79 19.70
CA GLY A 29 -18.34 6.78 20.48
C GLY A 29 -16.84 6.53 20.53
N THR A 30 -16.27 5.78 19.59
CA THR A 30 -14.81 5.54 19.55
C THR A 30 -14.23 5.67 18.14
N ASN A 31 -12.94 6.00 18.06
CA ASN A 31 -12.14 5.97 16.84
C ASN A 31 -11.27 4.70 16.74
N ASN A 32 -11.49 3.68 17.58
CA ASN A 32 -10.74 2.42 17.54
C ASN A 32 -11.07 1.60 16.27
N LEU A 33 -10.46 1.99 15.15
CA LEU A 33 -10.67 1.46 13.81
C LEU A 33 -9.37 0.89 13.24
N PRO A 34 -8.81 -0.17 13.84
CA PRO A 34 -7.62 -0.82 13.31
C PRO A 34 -7.90 -1.35 11.90
N ASP A 35 -7.03 -1.01 10.96
CA ASP A 35 -7.15 -1.41 9.55
C ASP A 35 -5.91 -2.17 9.09
N CYS A 36 -6.09 -3.08 8.14
CA CYS A 36 -4.99 -3.85 7.58
C CYS A 36 -3.89 -2.96 6.95
N SER A 37 -4.18 -1.72 6.55
CA SER A 37 -3.16 -0.78 6.07
C SER A 37 -2.16 -0.37 7.14
N ASN A 38 -2.54 -0.38 8.43
CA ASN A 38 -1.63 -0.14 9.55
C ASN A 38 -0.40 -1.07 9.49
N MET A 39 -0.59 -2.31 8.99
CA MET A 39 0.47 -3.31 8.86
C MET A 39 1.18 -3.31 7.49
N CYS A 40 0.66 -2.58 6.50
CA CYS A 40 1.15 -2.65 5.13
C CYS A 40 1.73 -1.32 4.64
N HIS A 41 0.88 -0.31 4.43
CA HIS A 41 1.26 0.94 3.73
C HIS A 41 1.09 2.20 4.58
N GLU A 42 0.88 2.07 5.89
CA GLU A 42 0.82 3.23 6.80
C GLU A 42 2.05 4.12 6.66
N SER A 43 3.24 3.51 6.63
CA SER A 43 4.51 4.22 6.39
C SER A 43 4.52 5.01 5.08
N SER A 44 3.81 4.55 4.05
CA SER A 44 3.69 5.30 2.79
C SER A 44 2.82 6.55 2.96
N GLY A 45 1.69 6.44 3.67
CA GLY A 45 0.84 7.60 3.97
C GLY A 45 1.55 8.63 4.85
N ALA A 46 2.22 8.17 5.90
CA ALA A 46 2.99 9.01 6.83
C ALA A 46 4.17 9.73 6.16
N ALA A 47 4.79 9.11 5.15
CA ALA A 47 5.88 9.73 4.39
C ALA A 47 5.38 10.69 3.30
N LEU A 48 4.39 10.27 2.50
CA LEU A 48 3.98 11.01 1.31
C LEU A 48 3.08 12.22 1.63
N SER A 49 2.21 12.14 2.64
CA SER A 49 1.31 13.24 2.99
C SER A 49 2.03 14.54 3.34
N PRO A 50 3.03 14.57 4.25
CA PRO A 50 3.75 15.81 4.57
C PRO A 50 4.75 16.25 3.48
N THR A 51 5.14 15.37 2.55
CA THR A 51 6.13 15.69 1.52
C THR A 51 5.52 16.11 0.18
N LEU A 52 4.48 15.41 -0.27
CA LEU A 52 3.82 15.64 -1.56
C LEU A 52 2.37 16.12 -1.42
N GLY A 53 1.82 16.17 -0.20
CA GLY A 53 0.41 16.50 0.03
C GLY A 53 -0.57 15.37 -0.34
N LEU A 54 -0.07 14.20 -0.77
CA LEU A 54 -0.87 13.06 -1.22
C LEU A 54 -0.37 11.76 -0.58
N GLY A 55 -1.17 11.13 0.28
CA GLY A 55 -0.86 9.83 0.90
C GLY A 55 -1.01 8.60 -0.01
N LYS A 56 -1.06 8.79 -1.33
CA LYS A 56 -1.36 7.77 -2.35
C LYS A 56 -0.34 7.82 -3.49
N GLY A 57 -0.37 6.82 -4.37
CA GLY A 57 0.45 6.85 -5.59
C GLY A 57 0.03 7.95 -6.54
N SER A 58 0.99 8.46 -7.31
CA SER A 58 0.79 9.55 -8.28
C SER A 58 0.87 9.05 -9.73
N VAL A 59 0.89 7.74 -9.93
CA VAL A 59 1.26 7.07 -11.18
C VAL A 59 0.11 6.21 -11.65
N THR A 60 -0.18 6.23 -12.96
CA THR A 60 -1.12 5.31 -13.62
C THR A 60 -0.38 4.19 -14.35
N LEU A 61 -1.10 3.18 -14.85
CA LEU A 61 -0.49 2.15 -15.69
C LEU A 61 0.13 2.72 -16.98
N ASN A 62 -0.43 3.79 -17.54
CA ASN A 62 0.11 4.40 -18.75
C ASN A 62 1.45 5.08 -18.49
N ASP A 63 1.62 5.70 -17.32
CA ASP A 63 2.89 6.31 -16.93
C ASP A 63 4.01 5.27 -16.88
N ILE A 64 3.73 4.04 -16.45
CA ILE A 64 4.72 2.95 -16.46
C ILE A 64 5.26 2.71 -17.88
N HIS A 65 4.42 2.82 -18.91
CA HIS A 65 4.84 2.63 -20.29
C HIS A 65 5.70 3.78 -20.83
N GLU A 66 5.58 4.97 -20.25
CA GLU A 66 6.30 6.19 -20.66
C GLU A 66 7.58 6.45 -19.88
N ALA A 67 7.81 5.72 -18.79
CA ALA A 67 8.97 5.90 -17.94
C ALA A 67 10.28 5.61 -18.68
N GLU A 68 11.30 6.42 -18.41
CA GLU A 68 12.67 6.19 -18.86
C GLU A 68 13.42 5.28 -17.91
N VAL A 69 13.18 5.43 -16.60
CA VAL A 69 13.75 4.58 -15.55
C VAL A 69 12.68 4.19 -14.54
N ILE A 70 12.63 2.90 -14.20
CA ILE A 70 11.76 2.37 -13.16
C ILE A 70 12.61 1.73 -12.07
N LEU A 71 12.50 2.25 -10.86
CA LEU A 71 13.07 1.65 -9.65
C LEU A 71 12.01 0.73 -9.03
N ILE A 72 12.34 -0.54 -8.78
CA ILE A 72 11.48 -1.50 -8.08
C ILE A 72 12.14 -1.84 -6.75
N ILE A 73 11.65 -1.29 -5.65
CA ILE A 73 12.30 -1.36 -4.33
C ILE A 73 11.45 -2.15 -3.35
N GLY A 74 11.99 -3.25 -2.82
CA GLY A 74 11.30 -4.06 -1.81
C GLY A 74 9.96 -4.63 -2.29
N GLN A 75 9.84 -4.93 -3.59
CA GLN A 75 8.64 -5.45 -4.23
C GLN A 75 8.99 -6.64 -5.13
N ASN A 76 8.10 -7.65 -5.12
CA ASN A 76 8.15 -8.78 -6.06
C ASN A 76 6.97 -8.83 -7.04
N PRO A 77 6.97 -8.06 -8.14
CA PRO A 77 5.85 -8.03 -9.09
C PRO A 77 5.45 -9.41 -9.62
N GLY A 78 6.37 -10.36 -9.73
CA GLY A 78 6.06 -11.69 -10.25
C GLY A 78 5.16 -12.52 -9.36
N THR A 79 5.22 -12.33 -8.04
CA THR A 79 4.37 -13.05 -7.09
C THR A 79 3.22 -12.19 -6.58
N ASN A 80 3.47 -10.90 -6.32
CA ASN A 80 2.49 -10.05 -5.64
C ASN A 80 1.62 -9.20 -6.57
N HIS A 81 2.12 -8.82 -7.75
CA HIS A 81 1.41 -7.96 -8.70
C HIS A 81 1.62 -8.41 -10.16
N PRO A 82 1.23 -9.63 -10.55
CA PRO A 82 1.58 -10.21 -11.85
C PRO A 82 1.07 -9.40 -13.05
N ARG A 83 0.00 -8.60 -12.88
CA ARG A 83 -0.49 -7.69 -13.93
C ARG A 83 0.51 -6.56 -14.24
N MET A 84 1.31 -6.15 -13.25
CA MET A 84 2.35 -5.15 -13.42
C MET A 84 3.48 -5.64 -14.32
N LEU A 85 3.76 -6.95 -14.37
CA LEU A 85 4.79 -7.50 -15.26
C LEU A 85 4.52 -7.21 -16.73
N THR A 86 3.25 -7.20 -17.15
CA THR A 86 2.90 -6.81 -18.53
C THR A 86 3.24 -5.35 -18.81
N ALA A 87 2.98 -4.44 -17.86
CA ALA A 87 3.32 -3.03 -17.99
C ALA A 87 4.84 -2.81 -18.00
N LEU A 88 5.58 -3.52 -17.14
CA LEU A 88 7.05 -3.49 -17.12
C LEU A 88 7.65 -4.04 -18.41
N GLN A 89 7.10 -5.13 -18.95
CA GLN A 89 7.51 -5.68 -20.25
C GLN A 89 7.31 -4.65 -21.38
N GLN A 90 6.18 -3.93 -21.37
CA GLN A 90 5.93 -2.88 -22.35
C GLN A 90 6.90 -1.71 -22.18
N ALA A 91 7.17 -1.26 -20.95
CA ALA A 91 8.16 -0.24 -20.66
C ALA A 91 9.55 -0.64 -21.20
N LYS A 92 9.98 -1.90 -20.96
CA LYS A 92 11.22 -2.46 -21.52
C LYS A 92 11.26 -2.42 -23.04
N ARG A 93 10.16 -2.80 -23.70
CA ARG A 93 10.04 -2.72 -25.17
C ARG A 93 10.13 -1.27 -25.68
N ASN A 94 9.68 -0.30 -24.87
CA ASN A 94 9.80 1.13 -25.16
C ASN A 94 11.19 1.71 -24.84
N GLY A 95 12.12 0.90 -24.33
CA GLY A 95 13.50 1.31 -24.03
C GLY A 95 13.74 1.73 -22.58
N ALA A 96 12.76 1.56 -21.69
CA ALA A 96 12.93 1.86 -20.27
C ALA A 96 14.06 1.03 -19.65
N LYS A 97 14.73 1.64 -18.68
CA LYS A 97 15.69 1.00 -17.81
C LYS A 97 15.04 0.62 -16.48
N ILE A 98 15.28 -0.58 -15.98
CA ILE A 98 14.67 -1.06 -14.74
C ILE A 98 15.78 -1.46 -13.77
N ILE A 99 15.74 -0.87 -12.58
CA ILE A 99 16.64 -1.19 -11.47
C ILE A 99 15.80 -1.89 -10.40
N SER A 100 16.17 -3.12 -10.07
CA SER A 100 15.49 -3.92 -9.05
C SER A 100 16.32 -3.92 -7.77
N VAL A 101 15.70 -3.60 -6.65
CA VAL A 101 16.33 -3.45 -5.34
C VAL A 101 15.63 -4.38 -4.35
N ASN A 102 16.27 -5.49 -4.01
CA ASN A 102 15.74 -6.47 -3.07
C ASN A 102 16.88 -7.38 -2.57
N PRO A 103 16.94 -7.77 -1.27
CA PRO A 103 17.92 -8.75 -0.81
C PRO A 103 17.89 -10.08 -1.61
N LEU A 104 16.70 -10.52 -2.03
CA LEU A 104 16.49 -11.78 -2.75
C LEU A 104 16.31 -11.55 -4.24
N ILE A 105 16.98 -12.35 -5.06
CA ILE A 105 16.81 -12.35 -6.52
C ILE A 105 15.48 -13.02 -6.88
N GLU A 106 14.73 -12.40 -7.78
CA GLU A 106 13.39 -12.84 -8.13
C GLU A 106 13.30 -13.34 -9.57
N ALA A 107 12.78 -14.56 -9.74
CA ALA A 107 12.67 -15.19 -11.07
C ALA A 107 11.83 -14.36 -12.06
N GLY A 108 10.72 -13.77 -11.59
CA GLY A 108 9.80 -12.98 -12.42
C GLY A 108 10.39 -11.67 -12.95
N LEU A 109 11.45 -11.15 -12.31
CA LEU A 109 12.18 -9.95 -12.74
C LEU A 109 13.42 -10.27 -13.58
N ASN A 110 13.82 -11.54 -13.65
CA ASN A 110 14.93 -12.01 -14.46
C ASN A 110 14.47 -12.25 -15.91
N HIS A 111 13.49 -13.12 -16.12
CA HIS A 111 12.95 -13.42 -17.44
C HIS A 111 11.43 -13.61 -17.39
N PHE A 112 10.67 -12.72 -18.04
CA PHE A 112 9.22 -12.82 -18.09
C PHE A 112 8.72 -13.36 -19.43
N LYS A 113 7.99 -14.48 -19.38
CA LYS A 113 7.20 -15.01 -20.50
C LYS A 113 5.75 -14.62 -20.29
N ASN A 114 5.26 -13.68 -21.09
CA ASN A 114 3.90 -13.18 -20.98
C ASN A 114 2.89 -14.20 -21.55
N PRO A 115 1.93 -14.71 -20.75
CA PRO A 115 0.90 -15.64 -21.23
C PRO A 115 0.07 -15.08 -22.40
N GLN A 116 -0.15 -13.75 -22.44
CA GLN A 116 -0.92 -13.10 -23.49
C GLN A 116 -0.17 -13.09 -24.83
N ASP A 117 1.16 -13.10 -24.83
CA ASP A 117 1.94 -13.16 -26.06
C ASP A 117 1.82 -14.55 -26.74
N PHE A 118 1.44 -15.60 -26.02
CA PHE A 118 1.11 -16.91 -26.60
C PHE A 118 -0.23 -16.90 -27.35
N MET A 119 -1.14 -15.97 -27.04
CA MET A 119 -2.40 -15.82 -27.76
C MET A 119 -2.25 -15.11 -29.10
N ASN A 120 -1.07 -14.54 -29.40
CA ASN A 120 -0.75 -13.92 -30.67
C ASN A 120 0.19 -14.81 -31.49
N PRO A 121 -0.23 -15.35 -32.65
CA PRO A 121 0.54 -16.34 -33.41
C PRO A 121 1.91 -15.84 -33.89
N LEU A 122 2.07 -14.53 -34.15
CA LEU A 122 3.35 -13.94 -34.55
C LEU A 122 4.34 -13.82 -33.38
N ARG A 123 3.85 -13.56 -32.16
CA ARG A 123 4.68 -13.43 -30.95
C ARG A 123 4.93 -14.76 -30.26
N ALA A 124 4.00 -15.70 -30.38
CA ALA A 124 4.08 -17.04 -29.79
C ALA A 124 5.35 -17.78 -30.22
N LEU A 125 5.76 -17.64 -31.49
CA LEU A 125 6.99 -18.27 -32.00
C LEU A 125 8.25 -17.75 -31.29
N GLY A 126 8.32 -16.44 -31.02
CA GLY A 126 9.44 -15.80 -30.32
C GLY A 126 9.48 -16.13 -28.82
N VAL A 127 8.32 -16.35 -28.18
CA VAL A 127 8.25 -16.75 -26.76
C VAL A 127 8.52 -18.25 -26.55
N LEU A 128 8.15 -19.10 -27.53
CA LEU A 128 8.47 -20.53 -27.52
C LEU A 128 9.98 -20.78 -27.69
N LEU A 129 10.64 -19.98 -28.55
CA LEU A 129 12.05 -20.16 -28.91
C LEU A 129 13.02 -19.30 -28.07
N GLY A 130 12.53 -18.27 -27.36
CA GLY A 130 13.35 -17.36 -26.57
C GLY A 130 13.19 -17.51 -25.05
N ASP A 131 14.12 -16.91 -24.29
CA ASP A 131 14.15 -16.98 -22.83
C ASP A 131 13.11 -16.06 -22.14
N GLY A 132 12.37 -15.25 -22.90
CA GLY A 132 11.44 -14.24 -22.38
C GLY A 132 12.04 -12.84 -22.43
N THR A 133 11.31 -11.83 -21.95
CA THR A 133 11.84 -10.46 -21.87
C THR A 133 12.63 -10.30 -20.57
N PRO A 134 13.94 -9.94 -20.62
CA PRO A 134 14.67 -9.59 -19.42
C PRO A 134 14.11 -8.28 -18.87
N ILE A 135 13.59 -8.32 -17.65
CA ILE A 135 12.93 -7.15 -17.04
C ILE A 135 13.97 -6.25 -16.39
N THR A 136 14.85 -6.78 -15.55
CA THR A 136 15.85 -5.98 -14.81
C THR A 136 17.10 -5.71 -15.65
N ASP A 137 17.56 -4.45 -15.73
CA ASP A 137 18.88 -4.09 -16.27
C ASP A 137 19.96 -4.15 -15.17
N LEU A 138 19.65 -3.66 -13.97
CA LEU A 138 20.56 -3.65 -12.82
C LEU A 138 19.86 -4.17 -11.57
N PHE A 139 20.44 -5.19 -10.95
CA PHE A 139 19.92 -5.76 -9.70
C PHE A 139 20.82 -5.38 -8.53
N LEU A 140 20.25 -4.73 -7.51
CA LEU A 140 20.94 -4.29 -6.31
C LEU A 140 20.45 -5.12 -5.12
N GLN A 141 21.28 -6.07 -4.66
CA GLN A 141 20.99 -6.91 -3.48
C GLN A 141 21.28 -6.14 -2.18
N VAL A 142 20.41 -5.17 -1.89
CA VAL A 142 20.53 -4.33 -0.69
C VAL A 142 20.39 -5.18 0.57
N ARG A 143 21.05 -4.78 1.65
CA ARG A 143 20.79 -5.34 2.98
C ARG A 143 19.37 -5.00 3.43
N VAL A 144 18.78 -5.86 4.28
CA VAL A 144 17.49 -5.56 4.90
C VAL A 144 17.60 -4.23 5.66
N ASP A 145 16.67 -3.30 5.40
CA ASP A 145 16.65 -1.92 5.94
C ASP A 145 17.84 -1.04 5.47
N GLY A 146 18.57 -1.46 4.42
CA GLY A 146 19.71 -0.73 3.85
C GLY A 146 19.35 0.25 2.72
N ASP A 147 18.07 0.32 2.34
CA ASP A 147 17.56 1.10 1.20
C ASP A 147 17.87 2.59 1.31
N MET A 148 17.83 3.15 2.53
CA MET A 148 18.18 4.54 2.79
C MET A 148 19.63 4.84 2.41
N GLY A 149 20.57 3.94 2.76
CA GLY A 149 21.98 4.06 2.38
C GLY A 149 22.16 4.01 0.87
N LEU A 150 21.46 3.09 0.21
CA LEU A 150 21.47 2.94 -1.25
C LEU A 150 21.01 4.23 -1.96
N LEU A 151 19.86 4.77 -1.55
CA LEU A 151 19.30 6.00 -2.14
C LEU A 151 20.24 7.20 -1.93
N ARG A 152 20.84 7.33 -0.74
CA ARG A 152 21.85 8.36 -0.46
C ARG A 152 23.08 8.21 -1.33
N GLY A 153 23.58 6.99 -1.54
CA GLY A 153 24.69 6.71 -2.44
C GLY A 153 24.43 7.12 -3.88
N ILE A 154 23.22 6.82 -4.39
CA ILE A 154 22.77 7.27 -5.71
C ILE A 154 22.76 8.79 -5.78
N MET A 155 22.06 9.48 -4.85
CA MET A 155 21.95 10.94 -4.87
C MET A 155 23.29 11.64 -4.69
N LYS A 156 24.18 11.09 -3.84
CA LYS A 156 25.54 11.60 -3.68
C LYS A 156 26.31 11.59 -5.00
N HIS A 157 26.20 10.51 -5.77
CA HIS A 157 26.85 10.46 -7.07
C HIS A 157 26.17 11.35 -8.12
N LEU A 158 24.84 11.52 -8.07
CA LEU A 158 24.15 12.49 -8.91
C LEU A 158 24.64 13.92 -8.67
N PHE A 159 24.89 14.32 -7.42
CA PHE A 159 25.50 15.60 -7.10
C PHE A 159 26.95 15.72 -7.62
N GLU A 160 27.77 14.68 -7.47
CA GLU A 160 29.11 14.64 -8.06
C GLU A 160 29.09 14.74 -9.60
N ALA A 161 28.05 14.18 -10.25
CA ALA A 161 27.86 14.24 -11.70
C ALA A 161 27.38 15.62 -12.17
N GLU A 162 26.53 16.28 -11.37
CA GLU A 162 26.11 17.68 -11.57
C GLU A 162 27.30 18.64 -11.49
N ASP A 163 28.22 18.45 -10.53
CA ASP A 163 29.42 19.29 -10.42
C ASP A 163 30.29 19.22 -11.69
N ARG A 164 30.31 18.06 -12.35
CA ARG A 164 31.05 17.84 -13.61
C ARG A 164 30.28 18.34 -14.83
N ASN A 165 28.95 18.31 -14.78
CA ASN A 165 28.06 18.69 -15.88
C ASN A 165 26.92 19.59 -15.38
N PRO A 166 27.19 20.85 -15.03
CA PRO A 166 26.19 21.72 -14.43
C PRO A 166 24.95 21.89 -15.31
N GLY A 167 23.77 21.81 -14.70
CA GLY A 167 22.46 21.97 -15.33
C GLY A 167 21.95 20.74 -16.09
N GLN A 168 22.63 19.58 -16.01
CA GLN A 168 22.23 18.37 -16.74
C GLN A 168 21.68 17.26 -15.85
N VAL A 169 21.98 17.26 -14.55
CA VAL A 169 21.63 16.18 -13.63
C VAL A 169 20.60 16.62 -12.60
N VAL A 170 20.74 17.82 -12.04
CA VAL A 170 19.80 18.33 -11.03
C VAL A 170 18.78 19.27 -11.67
N ASP A 171 17.49 19.07 -11.42
CA ASP A 171 16.44 19.95 -11.94
C ASP A 171 16.29 21.19 -11.05
N ARG A 172 17.24 22.12 -11.20
CA ARG A 172 17.31 23.35 -10.39
C ARG A 172 16.05 24.21 -10.50
N ALA A 173 15.48 24.32 -11.71
CA ALA A 173 14.25 25.09 -11.91
C ALA A 173 13.08 24.49 -11.12
N PHE A 174 12.91 23.17 -11.14
CA PHE A 174 11.88 22.50 -10.35
C PHE A 174 12.11 22.67 -8.85
N ILE A 175 13.36 22.54 -8.39
CA ILE A 175 13.75 22.68 -6.99
C ILE A 175 13.41 24.08 -6.47
N ASP A 176 13.82 25.12 -7.19
CA ASP A 176 13.65 26.52 -6.78
C ASP A 176 12.17 26.91 -6.71
N GLU A 177 11.32 26.33 -7.56
CA GLU A 177 9.89 26.65 -7.63
C GLU A 177 9.03 25.81 -6.66
N PHE A 178 9.32 24.52 -6.51
CA PHE A 178 8.39 23.56 -5.88
C PHE A 178 8.90 22.89 -4.60
N THR A 179 10.11 23.23 -4.14
CA THR A 179 10.70 22.56 -2.97
C THR A 179 11.19 23.53 -1.90
N VAL A 180 11.45 23.01 -0.70
CA VAL A 180 12.05 23.75 0.41
C VAL A 180 13.14 22.91 1.08
N GLY A 181 14.11 23.56 1.71
CA GLY A 181 15.16 22.86 2.48
C GLY A 181 16.25 22.17 1.64
N PHE A 182 16.30 22.44 0.33
CA PHE A 182 17.22 21.78 -0.60
C PHE A 182 18.70 21.95 -0.23
N GLU A 183 19.14 23.14 0.19
CA GLU A 183 20.55 23.41 0.49
C GLU A 183 21.05 22.56 1.67
N SER A 184 20.23 22.47 2.73
CA SER A 184 20.53 21.62 3.89
C SER A 184 20.53 20.14 3.51
N PHE A 185 19.62 19.73 2.62
CA PHE A 185 19.56 18.36 2.11
C PHE A 185 20.81 18.01 1.29
N GLU A 186 21.18 18.84 0.32
CA GLU A 186 22.38 18.67 -0.52
C GLU A 186 23.64 18.57 0.35
N GLN A 187 23.80 19.49 1.32
CA GLN A 187 24.94 19.47 2.23
C GLN A 187 24.97 18.18 3.07
N ASN A 188 23.83 17.69 3.55
CA ASN A 188 23.76 16.43 4.31
C ASN A 188 24.23 15.23 3.49
N ILE A 189 23.75 15.10 2.25
CA ILE A 189 24.14 14.01 1.34
C ILE A 189 25.63 14.09 0.99
N ARG A 190 26.14 15.29 0.70
CA ARG A 190 27.56 15.51 0.40
C ARG A 190 28.47 15.21 1.58
N ASN A 191 28.03 15.45 2.81
CA ASN A 191 28.79 15.16 4.03
C ASN A 191 28.70 13.71 4.50
N THR A 192 27.76 12.91 3.99
CA THR A 192 27.66 11.49 4.32
C THR A 192 28.86 10.74 3.72
N LYS A 193 29.59 9.98 4.53
CA LYS A 193 30.79 9.25 4.10
C LYS A 193 30.42 8.08 3.18
N TRP A 194 31.28 7.79 2.20
CA TRP A 194 31.05 6.66 1.29
C TRP A 194 31.12 5.33 2.04
N GLU A 195 32.00 5.23 3.03
CA GLU A 195 32.15 4.04 3.86
C GLU A 195 30.85 3.70 4.61
N ASP A 196 30.20 4.71 5.20
CA ASP A 196 28.92 4.53 5.89
C ASP A 196 27.80 4.11 4.91
N ILE A 197 27.79 4.67 3.69
CA ILE A 197 26.83 4.33 2.62
C ILE A 197 26.98 2.86 2.20
N GLU A 198 28.21 2.42 1.93
CA GLU A 198 28.49 1.05 1.52
C GLU A 198 28.20 0.04 2.65
N GLU A 199 28.53 0.39 3.90
CA GLU A 199 28.24 -0.46 5.06
C GLU A 199 26.73 -0.65 5.28
N LEU A 200 25.97 0.46 5.30
CA LEU A 200 24.53 0.43 5.54
C LEU A 200 23.77 -0.26 4.42
N SER A 201 24.06 0.09 3.17
CA SER A 201 23.37 -0.49 2.02
C SER A 201 23.81 -1.92 1.71
N GLY A 202 25.06 -2.26 2.02
CA GLY A 202 25.73 -3.47 1.54
C GLY A 202 25.97 -3.50 0.03
N ILE A 203 25.81 -2.37 -0.66
CA ILE A 203 26.05 -2.24 -2.10
C ILE A 203 27.42 -1.58 -2.31
N SER A 204 28.20 -2.14 -3.22
CA SER A 204 29.49 -1.55 -3.59
C SER A 204 29.29 -0.20 -4.27
N ARG A 205 30.24 0.70 -4.06
CA ARG A 205 30.27 2.01 -4.72
C ARG A 205 30.11 1.88 -6.24
N ALA A 206 30.78 0.92 -6.87
CA ALA A 206 30.67 0.70 -8.32
C ALA A 206 29.22 0.50 -8.80
N LEU A 207 28.42 -0.29 -8.09
CA LEU A 207 27.02 -0.53 -8.43
C LEU A 207 26.13 0.70 -8.16
N LEU A 208 26.41 1.45 -7.09
CA LEU A 208 25.71 2.71 -6.80
C LEU A 208 25.97 3.75 -7.91
N LEU A 209 27.21 3.80 -8.40
CA LEU A 209 27.60 4.66 -9.52
C LEU A 209 26.89 4.25 -10.81
N GLU A 210 26.83 2.96 -11.10
CA GLU A 210 26.09 2.42 -12.25
C GLU A 210 24.61 2.81 -12.21
N ALA A 211 23.95 2.59 -11.06
CA ALA A 211 22.56 2.98 -10.85
C ALA A 211 22.34 4.49 -11.04
N SER A 212 23.22 5.30 -10.45
CA SER A 212 23.17 6.76 -10.60
C SER A 212 23.35 7.20 -12.06
N ASN A 213 24.24 6.56 -12.82
CA ASN A 213 24.45 6.88 -14.23
C ASN A 213 23.21 6.59 -15.10
N MET A 214 22.43 5.56 -14.76
CA MET A 214 21.16 5.27 -15.43
C MET A 214 20.11 6.36 -15.19
N LEU A 215 20.19 7.08 -14.06
CA LEU A 215 19.26 8.14 -13.66
C LEU A 215 19.73 9.55 -14.09
N ALA A 216 21.04 9.75 -14.26
CA ALA A 216 21.67 11.06 -14.31
C ALA A 216 21.00 12.05 -15.27
N THR A 217 20.74 11.64 -16.51
CA THR A 217 20.16 12.51 -17.55
C THR A 217 18.64 12.32 -17.74
N LYS A 218 17.99 11.58 -16.84
CA LYS A 218 16.58 11.18 -16.97
C LYS A 218 15.67 11.97 -16.05
N GLN A 219 14.43 12.20 -16.47
CA GLN A 219 13.43 12.89 -15.64
C GLN A 219 12.10 12.13 -15.55
N LYS A 220 11.84 11.19 -16.47
CA LYS A 220 10.70 10.28 -16.38
C LYS A 220 11.06 9.06 -15.54
N ILE A 221 11.12 9.28 -14.22
CA ILE A 221 11.52 8.26 -13.25
C ILE A 221 10.30 7.85 -12.44
N ILE A 222 10.04 6.55 -12.35
CA ILE A 222 9.02 5.97 -11.46
C ILE A 222 9.72 5.12 -10.40
N THR A 223 9.34 5.29 -9.13
CA THR A 223 9.72 4.35 -8.08
C THR A 223 8.52 3.58 -7.60
N CYS A 224 8.56 2.28 -7.80
CA CYS A 224 7.60 1.31 -7.30
C CYS A 224 8.14 0.69 -6.01
N TRP A 225 7.34 0.64 -4.96
CA TRP A 225 7.73 -0.04 -3.72
C TRP A 225 6.58 -0.77 -3.05
N ALA A 226 6.93 -1.71 -2.19
CA ALA A 226 5.99 -2.46 -1.37
C ALA A 226 6.58 -2.77 0.01
N MET A 227 6.29 -3.97 0.54
CA MET A 227 6.51 -4.32 1.95
C MET A 227 7.97 -4.43 2.35
N GLY A 228 8.88 -4.65 1.39
CA GLY A 228 10.31 -4.65 1.68
C GLY A 228 10.83 -3.29 2.18
N VAL A 229 10.10 -2.21 1.90
CA VAL A 229 10.38 -0.86 2.39
C VAL A 229 9.48 -0.50 3.57
N THR A 230 8.17 -0.69 3.44
CA THR A 230 7.21 -0.15 4.41
C THR A 230 7.23 -0.87 5.76
N GLN A 231 7.58 -2.15 5.79
CA GLN A 231 7.66 -2.98 7.01
C GLN A 231 9.06 -2.98 7.64
N GLN A 232 9.85 -1.94 7.39
CA GLN A 232 11.13 -1.72 8.05
C GLN A 232 11.02 -0.68 9.16
N ARG A 233 12.00 -0.66 10.08
CA ARG A 233 12.02 0.31 11.18
C ARG A 233 12.11 1.76 10.69
N GLN A 234 12.85 1.98 9.60
CA GLN A 234 13.03 3.30 8.98
C GLN A 234 12.18 3.47 7.72
N GLY A 235 11.08 2.73 7.57
CA GLY A 235 10.28 2.72 6.35
C GLY A 235 9.78 4.10 5.93
N VAL A 236 9.38 4.96 6.88
CA VAL A 236 8.93 6.33 6.60
C VAL A 236 10.08 7.17 6.02
N GLN A 237 11.24 7.15 6.67
CA GLN A 237 12.43 7.90 6.27
C GLN A 237 12.98 7.43 4.92
N THR A 238 12.99 6.11 4.68
CA THR A 238 13.36 5.55 3.38
C THR A 238 12.44 6.02 2.27
N ILE A 239 11.12 6.06 2.49
CA ILE A 239 10.17 6.59 1.49
C ILE A 239 10.37 8.09 1.28
N GLN A 240 10.73 8.84 2.32
CA GLN A 240 11.10 10.26 2.17
C GLN A 240 12.36 10.41 1.31
N GLU A 241 13.37 9.54 1.42
CA GLU A 241 14.53 9.56 0.52
C GLU A 241 14.17 9.19 -0.93
N ILE A 242 13.20 8.29 -1.13
CA ILE A 242 12.62 8.05 -2.46
C ILE A 242 12.04 9.36 -3.00
N VAL A 243 11.21 10.05 -2.22
CA VAL A 243 10.62 11.34 -2.62
C VAL A 243 11.71 12.38 -2.91
N ASN A 244 12.75 12.48 -2.07
CA ASN A 244 13.86 13.41 -2.28
C ASN A 244 14.56 13.15 -3.62
N LEU A 245 14.79 11.90 -4.00
CA LEU A 245 15.35 11.55 -5.31
C LEU A 245 14.43 12.03 -6.45
N HIS A 246 13.12 11.86 -6.31
CA HIS A 246 12.17 12.35 -7.30
C HIS A 246 12.17 13.88 -7.39
N LEU A 247 12.17 14.59 -6.27
CA LEU A 247 12.19 16.06 -6.23
C LEU A 247 13.50 16.61 -6.81
N LEU A 248 14.65 16.01 -6.46
CA LEU A 248 15.98 16.34 -7.01
C LEU A 248 16.00 16.31 -8.55
N LYS A 249 15.24 15.37 -9.12
CA LYS A 249 15.17 15.08 -10.55
C LYS A 249 14.01 15.76 -11.26
N GLY A 250 13.16 16.51 -10.55
CA GLY A 250 11.91 17.04 -11.11
C GLY A 250 10.99 15.94 -11.65
N ALA A 251 11.01 14.75 -11.03
CA ALA A 251 10.31 13.55 -11.47
C ALA A 251 8.95 13.38 -10.75
N ILE A 252 8.22 14.48 -10.58
CA ILE A 252 6.87 14.57 -9.99
C ILE A 252 6.00 15.45 -10.89
N GLY A 253 4.70 15.14 -10.99
CA GLY A 253 3.73 15.98 -11.71
C GLY A 253 3.87 15.97 -13.23
N LYS A 254 4.53 14.95 -13.82
CA LYS A 254 4.70 14.80 -15.27
C LYS A 254 4.46 13.35 -15.73
N PRO A 255 3.99 13.15 -16.98
CA PRO A 255 3.77 11.80 -17.52
C PRO A 255 5.02 10.94 -17.50
N GLY A 256 4.86 9.69 -17.07
CA GLY A 256 5.97 8.74 -16.95
C GLY A 256 6.88 8.96 -15.74
N ALA A 257 6.45 9.76 -14.77
CA ALA A 257 7.21 10.00 -13.54
C ALA A 257 6.33 9.95 -12.29
N GLY A 258 6.93 9.56 -11.16
CA GLY A 258 6.34 9.73 -9.84
C GLY A 258 6.42 8.52 -8.93
N THR A 259 5.71 8.62 -7.81
CA THR A 259 5.73 7.63 -6.74
C THR A 259 4.64 6.59 -6.89
N CYS A 260 4.99 5.31 -6.80
CA CYS A 260 4.09 4.18 -7.02
C CYS A 260 4.14 3.18 -5.83
N PRO A 261 3.54 3.49 -4.67
CA PRO A 261 3.31 2.52 -3.60
C PRO A 261 2.34 1.43 -4.08
N VAL A 262 2.85 0.24 -4.36
CA VAL A 262 2.05 -0.85 -4.94
C VAL A 262 1.35 -1.63 -3.84
N ARG A 263 0.07 -1.29 -3.59
CA ARG A 263 -0.74 -1.93 -2.55
C ARG A 263 -1.34 -3.25 -3.01
N GLY A 264 -1.37 -4.23 -2.09
CA GLY A 264 -1.75 -5.60 -2.41
C GLY A 264 -3.25 -5.91 -2.34
N HIS A 265 -3.96 -5.39 -1.34
CA HIS A 265 -5.39 -5.62 -1.16
C HIS A 265 -6.23 -4.76 -2.10
N SER A 266 -7.42 -5.25 -2.48
CA SER A 266 -8.25 -4.66 -3.53
C SER A 266 -8.87 -3.31 -3.19
N ASN A 267 -9.10 -3.02 -1.91
CA ASN A 267 -9.81 -1.83 -1.45
C ASN A 267 -9.16 -1.10 -0.26
N VAL A 268 -7.87 -1.33 0.01
CA VAL A 268 -7.18 -0.63 1.13
C VAL A 268 -7.23 0.90 0.97
N GLN A 269 -7.14 1.42 -0.27
CA GLN A 269 -7.36 2.84 -0.51
C GLN A 269 -8.79 3.25 -0.15
N GLY A 270 -9.78 2.46 -0.59
CA GLY A 270 -11.19 2.74 -0.37
C GLY A 270 -11.56 2.80 1.10
N ASP A 271 -11.09 1.85 1.91
CA ASP A 271 -11.34 1.83 3.36
C ASP A 271 -10.90 3.15 4.02
N ARG A 272 -9.68 3.62 3.69
CA ARG A 272 -9.17 4.93 4.15
C ARG A 272 -10.01 6.09 3.61
N THR A 273 -10.38 6.07 2.33
CA THR A 273 -11.25 7.10 1.72
C THR A 273 -12.62 7.16 2.40
N MET A 274 -13.16 6.02 2.85
CA MET A 274 -14.46 5.93 3.52
C MET A 274 -14.41 6.29 5.01
N GLY A 275 -13.23 6.61 5.56
CA GLY A 275 -13.07 7.07 6.94
C GLY A 275 -12.76 5.97 7.95
N VAL A 276 -12.36 4.78 7.50
CA VAL A 276 -11.81 3.73 8.36
C VAL A 276 -10.39 4.15 8.76
N TRP A 277 -10.30 4.97 9.79
CA TRP A 277 -9.04 5.50 10.29
C TRP A 277 -9.14 5.84 11.77
N GLU A 278 -8.09 5.50 12.51
CA GLU A 278 -7.98 5.75 13.93
C GLU A 278 -7.54 7.18 14.27
N GLN A 279 -7.02 7.94 13.30
CA GLN A 279 -6.61 9.35 13.45
C GLN A 279 -7.32 10.27 12.45
N PRO A 280 -8.67 10.23 12.34
CA PRO A 280 -9.38 11.03 11.35
C PRO A 280 -9.22 12.52 11.64
N THR A 281 -9.22 13.34 10.58
CA THR A 281 -9.09 14.79 10.77
C THR A 281 -10.34 15.39 11.39
N LYS A 282 -10.17 16.53 12.06
CA LYS A 282 -11.28 17.27 12.68
C LYS A 282 -12.35 17.65 11.65
N GLU A 283 -11.95 18.03 10.45
CA GLU A 283 -12.86 18.45 9.38
C GLU A 283 -13.76 17.29 8.94
N PHE A 284 -13.21 16.07 8.85
CA PHE A 284 -13.97 14.88 8.53
C PHE A 284 -14.96 14.53 9.64
N GLN A 285 -14.51 14.56 10.90
CA GLN A 285 -15.35 14.32 12.07
C GLN A 285 -16.52 15.33 12.15
N ASP A 286 -16.23 16.64 12.04
CA ASP A 286 -17.26 17.69 12.06
C ASP A 286 -18.30 17.49 10.95
N SER A 287 -17.86 17.09 9.75
CA SER A 287 -18.75 16.83 8.60
C SER A 287 -19.65 15.63 8.86
N LEU A 288 -19.11 14.53 9.41
CA LEU A 288 -19.91 13.36 9.80
C LEU A 288 -20.93 13.71 10.88
N GLY A 289 -20.52 14.43 11.92
CA GLY A 289 -21.39 14.81 13.03
C GLY A 289 -22.56 15.68 12.57
N LYS A 290 -22.30 16.61 11.63
CA LYS A 290 -23.33 17.44 11.01
C LYS A 290 -24.31 16.64 10.16
N GLU A 291 -23.81 15.76 9.29
CA GLU A 291 -24.65 15.00 8.34
C GLU A 291 -25.56 13.99 9.06
N PHE A 292 -25.01 13.26 10.03
CA PHE A 292 -25.71 12.18 10.73
C PHE A 292 -26.24 12.58 12.11
N ASN A 293 -26.16 13.87 12.45
CA ASN A 293 -26.70 14.46 13.68
C ASN A 293 -26.24 13.74 14.97
N PHE A 294 -24.92 13.59 15.14
CA PHE A 294 -24.31 13.04 16.35
C PHE A 294 -23.02 13.78 16.71
N GLN A 295 -22.54 13.64 17.95
CA GLN A 295 -21.24 14.17 18.35
C GLN A 295 -20.16 13.10 18.14
N PRO A 296 -19.22 13.28 17.20
CA PRO A 296 -18.16 12.32 16.97
C PRO A 296 -17.11 12.36 18.11
N PRO A 297 -16.41 11.25 18.38
CA PRO A 297 -15.21 11.27 19.22
C PRO A 297 -14.09 12.03 18.49
N TYR A 298 -13.44 12.96 19.17
CA TYR A 298 -12.34 13.77 18.62
C TYR A 298 -10.94 13.18 18.92
N GLU A 299 -10.82 12.36 19.96
CA GLU A 299 -9.56 11.72 20.33
C GLU A 299 -9.17 10.63 19.32
N HIS A 300 -7.87 10.44 19.10
CA HIS A 300 -7.37 9.34 18.27
C HIS A 300 -7.68 7.99 18.93
N GLY A 301 -8.04 7.01 18.11
CA GLY A 301 -8.23 5.63 18.52
C GLY A 301 -6.98 4.77 18.38
N TYR A 302 -7.16 3.46 18.52
CA TYR A 302 -6.09 2.47 18.43
C TYR A 302 -5.89 1.93 17.01
N ASP A 303 -4.64 1.89 16.56
CA ASP A 303 -4.24 1.13 15.38
C ASP A 303 -4.22 -0.39 15.67
N VAL A 304 -3.84 -1.20 14.68
CA VAL A 304 -3.74 -2.66 14.85
C VAL A 304 -2.83 -3.06 16.00
N VAL A 305 -1.65 -2.45 16.15
CA VAL A 305 -0.65 -2.86 17.15
C VAL A 305 -1.13 -2.51 18.56
N GLU A 306 -1.64 -1.30 18.75
CA GLU A 306 -2.21 -0.87 20.03
C GLU A 306 -3.47 -1.67 20.37
N SER A 307 -4.33 -1.96 19.40
CA SER A 307 -5.49 -2.85 19.61
C SER A 307 -5.05 -4.25 20.07
N ILE A 308 -4.00 -4.84 19.49
CA ILE A 308 -3.47 -6.14 19.92
C ILE A 308 -2.96 -6.06 21.36
N LYS A 309 -2.18 -5.03 21.72
CA LYS A 309 -1.68 -4.85 23.10
C LYS A 309 -2.83 -4.70 24.09
N LYS A 310 -3.82 -3.86 23.79
CA LYS A 310 -4.98 -3.63 24.65
C LYS A 310 -5.85 -4.88 24.79
N MET A 311 -6.04 -5.67 23.73
CA MET A 311 -6.67 -6.98 23.82
C MET A 311 -5.87 -7.92 24.72
N TYR A 312 -4.54 -7.98 24.55
CA TYR A 312 -3.65 -8.82 25.33
C TYR A 312 -3.65 -8.46 26.82
N HIS A 313 -3.65 -7.17 27.17
CA HIS A 313 -3.73 -6.70 28.56
C HIS A 313 -5.15 -6.78 29.14
N GLY A 314 -6.15 -7.16 28.33
CA GLY A 314 -7.55 -7.27 28.75
C GLY A 314 -8.21 -5.92 28.97
N GLU A 315 -7.70 -4.86 28.36
CA GLU A 315 -8.27 -3.52 28.38
C GLU A 315 -9.41 -3.39 27.36
N LEU A 316 -9.25 -4.00 26.17
CA LEU A 316 -10.36 -4.20 25.24
C LEU A 316 -11.23 -5.38 25.71
N LYS A 317 -12.55 -5.21 25.56
CA LYS A 317 -13.59 -6.20 25.89
C LYS A 317 -14.35 -6.69 24.65
N VAL A 318 -14.37 -5.89 23.58
CA VAL A 318 -15.09 -6.21 22.34
C VAL A 318 -14.13 -6.11 21.16
N TYR A 319 -14.11 -7.16 20.34
CA TYR A 319 -13.49 -7.15 19.03
C TYR A 319 -14.55 -7.41 17.97
N PHE A 320 -14.69 -6.48 17.02
CA PHE A 320 -15.58 -6.63 15.88
C PHE A 320 -14.74 -6.58 14.60
N GLY A 321 -14.59 -7.72 13.93
CA GLY A 321 -13.93 -7.82 12.64
C GLY A 321 -14.91 -7.81 11.47
N LEU A 322 -14.72 -6.86 10.56
CA LEU A 322 -15.36 -6.82 9.25
C LEU A 322 -14.41 -7.40 8.20
N GLY A 323 -14.61 -8.69 7.91
CA GLY A 323 -13.72 -9.47 7.07
C GLY A 323 -12.35 -9.73 7.68
N GLY A 324 -11.46 -10.29 6.86
CA GLY A 324 -10.06 -10.52 7.21
C GLY A 324 -9.83 -11.64 8.22
N ASN A 325 -8.57 -11.76 8.65
CA ASN A 325 -8.12 -12.74 9.62
C ASN A 325 -6.95 -12.13 10.42
N LEU A 326 -7.27 -11.25 11.37
CA LEU A 326 -6.27 -10.55 12.18
C LEU A 326 -5.31 -11.54 12.88
N LEU A 327 -5.83 -12.68 13.34
CA LEU A 327 -5.02 -13.71 13.99
C LEU A 327 -3.86 -14.22 13.13
N ALA A 328 -4.13 -14.48 11.84
CA ALA A 328 -3.10 -15.01 10.93
C ALA A 328 -2.32 -13.90 10.20
N ALA A 329 -2.88 -12.70 10.08
CA ALA A 329 -2.27 -11.59 9.37
C ALA A 329 -1.40 -10.69 10.27
N GLY A 330 -1.69 -10.65 11.57
CA GLY A 330 -0.93 -9.88 12.53
C GLY A 330 0.44 -10.50 12.87
N PRO A 331 1.33 -9.73 13.53
CA PRO A 331 2.74 -10.09 13.68
C PRO A 331 3.02 -11.28 14.61
N ASP A 332 2.22 -11.46 15.67
CA ASP A 332 2.40 -12.54 16.65
C ASP A 332 1.07 -13.25 16.92
N THR A 333 0.91 -14.41 16.28
CA THR A 333 -0.32 -15.20 16.33
C THR A 333 -0.71 -15.60 17.76
N GLU A 334 0.25 -15.94 18.62
CA GLU A 334 -0.05 -16.43 19.97
C GLU A 334 -0.45 -15.30 20.90
N VAL A 335 0.21 -14.14 20.79
CA VAL A 335 -0.19 -12.93 21.53
C VAL A 335 -1.59 -12.48 21.12
N ILE A 336 -1.86 -12.45 19.82
CA ILE A 336 -3.20 -12.10 19.31
C ILE A 336 -4.24 -13.11 19.80
N ALA A 337 -3.93 -14.41 19.75
CA ALA A 337 -4.84 -15.44 20.23
C ALA A 337 -5.14 -15.31 21.72
N ALA A 338 -4.12 -15.03 22.53
CA ALA A 338 -4.27 -14.79 23.96
C ALA A 338 -5.13 -13.55 24.23
N GLY A 339 -4.98 -12.48 23.45
CA GLY A 339 -5.81 -11.28 23.54
C GLY A 339 -7.26 -11.51 23.12
N MET A 340 -7.50 -12.19 22.00
CA MET A 340 -8.84 -12.54 21.51
C MET A 340 -9.63 -13.36 22.54
N ARG A 341 -8.99 -14.33 23.21
CA ARG A 341 -9.64 -15.14 24.26
C ARG A 341 -10.04 -14.36 25.51
N LYS A 342 -9.45 -13.18 25.73
CA LYS A 342 -9.79 -12.30 26.87
C LYS A 342 -11.01 -11.41 26.59
N GLN A 343 -11.48 -11.34 25.35
CA GLN A 343 -12.61 -10.51 24.97
C GLN A 343 -13.92 -11.08 25.56
N ASN A 344 -14.82 -10.20 26.00
CA ASN A 344 -16.18 -10.60 26.36
C ASN A 344 -16.99 -10.96 25.11
N LEU A 345 -16.79 -10.22 24.02
CA LEU A 345 -17.47 -10.44 22.74
C LEU A 345 -16.47 -10.38 21.57
N THR A 346 -16.52 -11.39 20.71
CA THR A 346 -15.87 -11.36 19.39
C THR A 346 -16.95 -11.47 18.30
N VAL A 347 -17.02 -10.49 17.41
CA VAL A 347 -17.95 -10.49 16.26
C VAL A 347 -17.14 -10.59 14.98
N TYR A 348 -17.58 -11.47 14.08
CA TYR A 348 -16.97 -11.66 12.77
C TYR A 348 -18.03 -11.56 11.70
N VAL A 349 -17.91 -10.60 10.80
CA VAL A 349 -18.67 -10.56 9.54
C VAL A 349 -17.76 -11.11 8.45
N GLY A 350 -18.15 -12.21 7.81
CA GLY A 350 -17.24 -12.90 6.90
C GLY A 350 -17.93 -13.79 5.88
N THR A 351 -17.26 -13.95 4.74
CA THR A 351 -17.76 -14.73 3.60
C THR A 351 -17.34 -16.19 3.63
N LYS A 352 -16.35 -16.53 4.46
CA LYS A 352 -15.84 -17.89 4.63
C LYS A 352 -15.21 -18.08 6.01
N LEU A 353 -15.16 -19.32 6.47
CA LEU A 353 -14.46 -19.67 7.70
C LEU A 353 -12.94 -19.49 7.56
N ASN A 354 -12.31 -19.03 8.63
CA ASN A 354 -10.85 -18.95 8.76
C ASN A 354 -10.41 -19.28 10.19
N ARG A 355 -9.09 -19.39 10.43
CA ARG A 355 -8.54 -19.77 11.74
C ARG A 355 -8.89 -18.79 12.87
N GLY A 356 -9.05 -17.50 12.57
CA GLY A 356 -9.45 -16.48 13.55
C GLY A 356 -10.79 -16.79 14.20
N HIS A 357 -11.75 -17.35 13.44
CA HIS A 357 -13.09 -17.67 13.94
C HIS A 357 -13.09 -18.80 15.00
N LEU A 358 -12.01 -19.56 15.11
CA LEU A 358 -11.85 -20.62 16.11
C LEU A 358 -11.21 -20.10 17.42
N THR A 359 -10.73 -18.85 17.42
CA THR A 359 -10.16 -18.21 18.61
C THR A 359 -11.18 -17.22 19.15
N THR A 360 -12.04 -17.71 20.02
CA THR A 360 -13.23 -16.99 20.48
C THR A 360 -12.99 -16.26 21.79
N GLY A 361 -13.67 -15.12 21.96
CA GLY A 361 -13.92 -14.55 23.29
C GLY A 361 -14.91 -15.41 24.10
N LYS A 362 -15.44 -14.86 25.20
CA LYS A 362 -16.48 -15.53 26.01
C LYS A 362 -17.75 -15.82 25.22
N THR A 363 -18.15 -14.86 24.39
CA THR A 363 -19.20 -15.02 23.39
C THR A 363 -18.61 -14.68 22.03
N SER A 364 -18.88 -15.52 21.03
CA SER A 364 -18.44 -15.26 19.66
C SER A 364 -19.59 -15.37 18.69
N LEU A 365 -19.77 -14.32 17.90
CA LEU A 365 -20.75 -14.26 16.83
C LEU A 365 -20.03 -14.35 15.49
N LEU A 366 -20.50 -15.25 14.63
CA LEU A 366 -20.10 -15.31 13.24
C LEU A 366 -21.34 -14.99 12.40
N LEU A 367 -21.23 -13.93 11.61
CA LEU A 367 -22.29 -13.38 10.76
C LEU A 367 -21.88 -13.61 9.30
N PRO A 368 -22.38 -14.70 8.65
CA PRO A 368 -22.11 -14.95 7.26
C PRO A 368 -22.69 -13.84 6.39
N CYS A 369 -21.92 -13.41 5.39
CA CYS A 369 -22.35 -12.41 4.43
C CYS A 369 -22.12 -12.86 2.99
N PHE A 370 -22.78 -12.18 2.05
CA PHE A 370 -22.54 -12.37 0.61
C PHE A 370 -21.07 -12.13 0.25
N THR A 371 -20.58 -12.92 -0.70
CA THR A 371 -19.33 -12.61 -1.39
C THR A 371 -19.57 -11.53 -2.43
N HIS A 372 -18.49 -10.88 -2.90
CA HIS A 372 -18.55 -9.95 -4.04
C HIS A 372 -19.18 -10.56 -5.31
N ALA A 373 -19.21 -11.88 -5.45
CA ALA A 373 -19.75 -12.56 -6.61
C ALA A 373 -21.25 -12.84 -6.50
N ASP A 374 -21.83 -12.78 -5.30
CA ASP A 374 -23.23 -13.09 -5.05
C ASP A 374 -24.15 -11.93 -5.45
N ILE A 375 -25.27 -12.25 -6.08
CA ILE A 375 -26.32 -11.29 -6.42
C ILE A 375 -27.01 -10.85 -5.13
N ASP A 376 -26.82 -9.59 -4.76
CA ASP A 376 -27.61 -8.94 -3.72
C ASP A 376 -28.86 -8.30 -4.33
N MET A 377 -30.00 -8.96 -4.19
CA MET A 377 -31.29 -8.50 -4.70
C MET A 377 -32.13 -7.90 -3.56
N GLN A 378 -32.34 -6.59 -3.62
CA GLN A 378 -33.16 -5.84 -2.66
C GLN A 378 -34.47 -5.38 -3.30
N LYS A 379 -35.37 -4.78 -2.51
CA LYS A 379 -36.62 -4.17 -3.04
C LYS A 379 -36.36 -3.14 -4.15
N ALA A 380 -35.24 -2.44 -4.07
CA ALA A 380 -34.78 -1.46 -5.07
C ALA A 380 -34.10 -2.11 -6.29
N GLY A 381 -33.98 -3.44 -6.33
CA GLY A 381 -33.36 -4.20 -7.41
C GLY A 381 -31.97 -4.73 -7.05
N HIS A 382 -31.21 -5.07 -8.10
CA HIS A 382 -29.88 -5.67 -7.98
C HIS A 382 -28.85 -4.61 -7.56
N GLN A 383 -28.32 -4.75 -6.35
CA GLN A 383 -27.37 -3.83 -5.74
C GLN A 383 -25.97 -3.94 -6.35
N MET A 384 -25.14 -2.95 -6.05
CA MET A 384 -23.74 -2.87 -6.45
C MET A 384 -22.90 -2.35 -5.28
N THR A 385 -21.61 -2.65 -5.32
CA THR A 385 -20.61 -2.09 -4.41
C THR A 385 -19.47 -1.47 -5.21
N SER A 386 -18.61 -0.70 -4.56
CA SER A 386 -17.45 -0.08 -5.19
C SER A 386 -16.16 -0.34 -4.42
N CYS A 387 -15.04 -0.36 -5.16
CA CYS A 387 -13.69 -0.43 -4.59
C CYS A 387 -12.76 0.58 -5.27
N GLU A 388 -11.90 1.25 -4.51
CA GLU A 388 -10.80 2.09 -4.96
C GLU A 388 -9.48 1.32 -4.91
N ASN A 389 -8.79 1.22 -6.06
CA ASN A 389 -7.54 0.47 -6.17
C ASN A 389 -6.29 1.32 -5.87
N SER A 390 -5.11 0.68 -5.99
CA SER A 390 -3.80 1.29 -5.72
C SER A 390 -3.49 2.58 -6.49
N MET A 391 -4.13 2.77 -7.65
CA MET A 391 -3.95 3.90 -8.55
C MET A 391 -5.07 4.95 -8.41
N GLY A 392 -5.91 4.86 -7.38
CA GLY A 392 -7.01 5.79 -7.14
C GLY A 392 -8.21 5.62 -8.09
N VAL A 393 -8.29 4.51 -8.81
CA VAL A 393 -9.43 4.23 -9.69
C VAL A 393 -10.53 3.55 -8.90
N VAL A 394 -11.71 4.19 -8.87
CA VAL A 394 -12.93 3.62 -8.30
C VAL A 394 -13.61 2.74 -9.35
N SER A 395 -13.88 1.49 -8.98
CA SER A 395 -14.50 0.49 -9.84
C SER A 395 -15.74 -0.09 -9.18
N GLN A 396 -16.75 -0.36 -10.00
CA GLN A 396 -17.99 -0.99 -9.57
C GLN A 396 -17.84 -2.52 -9.57
N ASN A 397 -18.44 -3.17 -8.59
CA ASN A 397 -18.69 -4.59 -8.54
C ASN A 397 -20.21 -4.85 -8.47
N LYS A 398 -20.68 -5.80 -9.27
CA LYS A 398 -22.07 -6.24 -9.29
C LYS A 398 -22.09 -7.76 -9.40
N GLY A 399 -22.64 -8.43 -8.38
CA GLY A 399 -22.64 -9.88 -8.29
C GLY A 399 -23.33 -10.54 -9.49
N VAL A 400 -22.96 -11.78 -9.81
CA VAL A 400 -23.52 -12.53 -10.95
C VAL A 400 -23.91 -13.95 -10.59
N LEU A 401 -23.55 -14.41 -9.39
CA LEU A 401 -23.86 -15.73 -8.89
C LEU A 401 -25.14 -15.67 -8.05
N VAL A 402 -26.06 -16.59 -8.31
CA VAL A 402 -27.25 -16.73 -7.47
C VAL A 402 -26.82 -17.25 -6.10
N PRO A 403 -27.21 -16.57 -4.99
CA PRO A 403 -26.88 -17.04 -3.65
C PRO A 403 -27.41 -18.46 -3.38
N LEU A 404 -26.77 -19.16 -2.46
CA LEU A 404 -27.19 -20.51 -2.08
C LEU A 404 -28.64 -20.51 -1.57
N PRO A 405 -29.52 -21.38 -2.10
CA PRO A 405 -30.91 -21.44 -1.69
C PRO A 405 -31.03 -21.96 -0.25
N GLY A 406 -32.05 -21.47 0.48
CA GLY A 406 -32.38 -21.96 1.83
C GLY A 406 -31.57 -21.35 2.97
N HIS A 407 -30.78 -20.30 2.70
CA HIS A 407 -30.06 -19.55 3.73
C HIS A 407 -30.44 -18.07 3.68
N ASP A 408 -30.83 -17.51 4.84
CA ASP A 408 -31.10 -16.07 5.01
C ASP A 408 -29.78 -15.29 5.16
N ILE A 409 -28.93 -15.35 4.13
CA ILE A 409 -27.66 -14.61 4.08
C ILE A 409 -27.97 -13.15 3.71
N LEU A 410 -27.30 -12.24 4.40
CA LEU A 410 -27.42 -10.80 4.19
C LEU A 410 -26.11 -10.24 3.61
N SER A 411 -26.16 -9.09 2.94
CA SER A 411 -24.95 -8.34 2.61
C SER A 411 -24.30 -7.76 3.86
N GLU A 412 -23.01 -7.43 3.79
CA GLU A 412 -22.32 -6.71 4.87
C GLU A 412 -23.06 -5.41 5.20
N VAL A 413 -23.56 -4.70 4.19
CA VAL A 413 -24.37 -3.48 4.33
C VAL A 413 -25.61 -3.73 5.18
N ALA A 414 -26.38 -4.79 4.88
CA ALA A 414 -27.59 -5.11 5.62
C ALA A 414 -27.29 -5.54 7.07
N ILE A 415 -26.22 -6.32 7.29
CA ILE A 415 -25.78 -6.72 8.64
C ILE A 415 -25.41 -5.49 9.47
N LEU A 416 -24.61 -4.59 8.91
CA LEU A 416 -24.15 -3.39 9.61
C LEU A 416 -25.29 -2.41 9.88
N ALA A 417 -26.15 -2.16 8.90
CA ALA A 417 -27.31 -1.29 9.07
C ALA A 417 -28.29 -1.83 10.12
N GLY A 418 -28.49 -3.15 10.18
CA GLY A 418 -29.32 -3.79 11.20
C GLY A 418 -28.68 -3.88 12.60
N SER A 419 -27.36 -3.69 12.71
CA SER A 419 -26.65 -3.70 14.00
C SER A 419 -26.68 -2.33 14.71
N GLY A 420 -27.02 -1.25 13.98
CA GLY A 420 -27.11 0.12 14.50
C GLY A 420 -28.50 0.57 14.95
N THR A 421 -29.50 -0.30 14.80
CA THR A 421 -30.86 -0.14 15.35
C THR A 421 -31.02 -0.93 16.64
#